data_AF-A0A6G2DX93-F1
#
_entry.id   AF-A0A6G2DX93-F1
#
_cell.length_a   1.000
_cell.length_b   1.000
_cell.length_c   1.000
_cell.angle_alpha   90.00
_cell.angle_beta   90.00
_cell.angle_gamma   90.00
#
_symmetry.space_group_name_H-M   'P 1'
#
loop_
_entity.id
_entity.type
_entity.pdbx_description
1 polymer ?
#
loop_
_entity_poly.entity_id
_entity_poly.type
_entity_poly.pdbx_seq_one_letter_code
_entity_poly.pdbx_strand_id
1 'polypeptide(L)'
;QDLIQHVDPSKTRNEYIHYIEKPVPKVNNVYYNFNELVRDMQEHPNDEFKLGADLNATNVSAFGKSYVTKDFKGKLLSDGDNH
;
A
#
# COMPACT_ATOMS: atom_id res chain seq x y z
N GLN A 1 12.70 -29.22 31.95
CA GLN A 1 12.82 -29.63 30.54
C GLN A 1 13.40 -28.44 29.81
N ASP A 2 14.72 -28.40 29.71
CA ASP A 2 15.47 -27.29 29.10
C ASP A 2 15.49 -27.45 27.59
N LEU A 3 15.09 -26.41 26.87
CA LEU A 3 15.27 -26.34 25.42
C LEU A 3 16.71 -25.90 25.14
N ILE A 4 17.59 -26.86 24.87
CA ILE A 4 18.92 -26.56 24.35
C ILE A 4 18.79 -26.42 22.83
N GLN A 5 18.91 -25.18 22.34
CA GLN A 5 19.08 -24.91 20.91
C GLN A 5 20.51 -25.30 20.49
N HIS A 6 20.65 -26.30 19.62
CA HIS A 6 21.86 -26.47 18.81
C HIS A 6 21.82 -25.45 17.68
N VAL A 7 22.26 -24.23 17.97
CA VAL A 7 22.66 -23.27 16.95
C VAL A 7 24.13 -23.51 16.64
N ASP A 8 24.43 -23.87 15.39
CA ASP A 8 25.79 -23.79 14.86
C ASP A 8 26.37 -22.40 15.21
N PRO A 9 27.53 -22.32 15.89
CA PRO A 9 28.10 -21.06 16.37
C PRO A 9 28.60 -20.13 15.24
N SER A 10 28.43 -20.52 13.98
CA SER A 10 28.85 -19.77 12.79
C SER A 10 27.75 -18.90 12.17
N LYS A 11 26.54 -18.87 12.72
CA LYS A 11 25.43 -18.02 12.22
C LYS A 11 24.94 -17.01 13.24
N THR A 12 25.84 -16.17 13.74
CA THR A 12 25.48 -14.87 14.30
C THR A 12 25.04 -13.94 13.17
N ARG A 13 23.75 -13.97 12.81
CA ARG A 13 23.07 -12.83 12.18
C ARG A 13 21.63 -12.72 12.67
N ASN A 14 21.48 -11.93 13.72
CA ASN A 14 20.25 -11.23 14.06
C ASN A 14 19.85 -10.31 12.91
N GLU A 15 19.12 -10.80 11.92
CA GLU A 15 18.44 -9.91 10.97
C GLU A 15 17.01 -10.42 10.80
N TYR A 16 16.10 -9.84 11.59
CA TYR A 16 14.68 -9.83 11.28
C TYR A 16 14.53 -9.11 9.93
N ILE A 17 14.62 -9.85 8.83
CA ILE A 17 14.36 -9.33 7.49
C ILE A 17 12.85 -9.08 7.42
N HIS A 18 12.43 -7.90 7.86
CA HIS A 18 11.13 -7.37 7.49
C HIS A 18 11.23 -7.04 6.00
N TYR A 19 10.64 -7.89 5.16
CA TYR A 19 10.43 -7.57 3.76
C TYR A 19 9.43 -6.42 3.71
N ILE A 20 9.93 -5.18 3.74
CA ILE A 20 9.13 -4.02 3.42
C ILE A 20 9.08 -4.01 1.89
N GLU A 21 7.96 -4.47 1.33
CA GLU A 21 7.69 -4.37 -0.10
C GLU A 21 7.98 -2.94 -0.55
N LYS A 22 8.89 -2.81 -1.52
CA LYS A 22 9.22 -1.50 -2.10
C LYS A 22 7.93 -0.96 -2.74
N PRO A 23 7.51 0.28 -2.46
CA PRO A 23 6.32 0.85 -3.07
C PRO A 23 6.52 0.86 -4.59
N VAL A 24 5.67 0.14 -5.31
CA VAL A 24 5.62 0.15 -6.76
C VAL A 24 5.11 1.54 -7.16
N PRO A 25 5.88 2.33 -7.94
CA PRO A 25 5.42 3.64 -8.38
C PRO A 25 4.17 3.48 -9.24
N LYS A 26 3.22 4.41 -9.15
CA LYS A 26 2.08 4.45 -10.08
C LYS A 26 2.59 4.56 -11.53
N VAL A 27 2.09 3.72 -12.42
CA VAL A 27 2.41 3.75 -13.87
C VAL A 27 1.13 4.04 -14.62
N ASN A 28 1.14 4.99 -15.57
CA ASN A 28 -0.05 5.35 -16.36
C ASN A 28 -1.31 5.63 -15.52
N ASN A 29 -1.13 6.25 -14.35
CA ASN A 29 -2.23 6.57 -13.42
C ASN A 29 -2.96 5.32 -12.85
N VAL A 30 -2.25 4.19 -12.84
CA VAL A 30 -2.63 2.94 -12.17
C VAL A 30 -1.96 2.90 -10.79
N TYR A 31 -2.76 2.79 -9.74
CA TYR A 31 -2.36 2.85 -8.36
C TYR A 31 -2.25 1.44 -7.76
N TYR A 32 -1.12 1.18 -7.11
CA TYR A 32 -0.81 -0.05 -6.36
C TYR A 32 -0.70 0.21 -4.85
N ASN A 33 -0.89 1.47 -4.42
CA ASN A 33 -0.78 1.87 -3.03
C ASN A 33 -1.91 2.83 -2.64
N PHE A 34 -2.60 2.53 -1.54
CA PHE A 34 -3.74 3.32 -1.07
C PHE A 34 -3.34 4.75 -0.66
N ASN A 35 -2.14 4.94 -0.12
CA ASN A 35 -1.67 6.27 0.31
C ASN A 35 -1.48 7.21 -0.89
N GLU A 36 -0.88 6.70 -1.97
CA GLU A 36 -0.69 7.48 -3.19
C GLU A 36 -2.02 7.82 -3.86
N LEU A 37 -2.96 6.85 -3.89
CA LEU A 37 -4.31 7.07 -4.41
C LEU A 37 -5.00 8.21 -3.67
N VAL A 38 -5.02 8.16 -2.34
CA VAL A 38 -5.70 9.15 -1.50
C VAL A 38 -5.05 10.53 -1.64
N ARG A 39 -3.71 10.61 -1.73
CA ARG A 39 -3.01 11.88 -1.95
C ARG A 39 -3.48 12.53 -3.24
N ASP A 40 -3.50 11.77 -4.32
CA ASP A 40 -3.82 12.31 -5.64
C ASP A 40 -5.31 12.60 -5.81
N MET A 41 -6.19 11.82 -5.17
CA MET A 41 -7.63 12.15 -5.06
C MET A 41 -7.88 13.47 -4.33
N GLN A 42 -7.01 13.85 -3.40
CA GLN A 42 -7.11 15.14 -2.72
C GLN A 42 -6.53 16.30 -3.55
N GLU A 43 -5.48 16.06 -4.32
CA GLU A 43 -4.90 17.10 -5.20
C GLU A 43 -5.76 17.32 -6.46
N HIS A 44 -6.28 16.24 -7.04
CA HIS A 44 -7.01 16.22 -8.31
C HIS A 44 -8.38 15.51 -8.17
N PRO A 45 -9.32 16.05 -7.37
CA PRO A 45 -10.56 15.35 -7.02
C PRO A 45 -11.54 15.12 -8.18
N ASN A 46 -11.26 15.63 -9.39
CA ASN A 46 -12.11 15.48 -10.58
C ASN A 46 -11.51 14.53 -11.63
N ASP A 47 -10.31 14.01 -11.41
CA ASP A 47 -9.61 13.18 -12.39
C ASP A 47 -10.12 11.73 -12.36
N GLU A 48 -9.68 10.94 -13.33
CA GLU A 48 -9.86 9.50 -13.31
C GLU A 48 -8.70 8.85 -12.57
N PHE A 49 -8.94 7.75 -11.87
CA PHE A 49 -7.97 7.00 -11.07
C PHE A 49 -8.17 5.51 -11.36
N LYS A 50 -7.10 4.75 -11.62
CA LYS A 50 -7.19 3.31 -11.92
C LYS A 50 -6.54 2.47 -10.83
N LEU A 51 -7.20 1.40 -10.38
CA LEU A 51 -6.64 0.45 -9.42
C LEU A 51 -5.98 -0.72 -10.16
N GLY A 52 -4.69 -0.93 -9.93
CA GLY A 52 -3.94 -2.03 -10.56
C GLY A 52 -3.93 -3.32 -9.73
N ALA A 53 -4.38 -3.24 -8.48
CA ALA A 53 -4.48 -4.34 -7.53
C ALA A 53 -5.45 -3.96 -6.40
N ASP A 54 -5.81 -4.94 -5.56
CA ASP A 54 -6.49 -4.69 -4.30
C ASP A 54 -5.60 -3.87 -3.36
N LEU A 55 -6.10 -2.71 -2.91
CA LEU A 55 -5.35 -1.79 -2.05
C LEU A 55 -5.81 -1.91 -0.60
N ASN A 56 -4.85 -1.93 0.34
CA ASN A 56 -5.13 -1.92 1.77
C ASN A 56 -4.80 -0.56 2.41
N ALA A 57 -5.60 -0.16 3.39
CA ALA A 57 -5.43 1.09 4.13
C ALA A 57 -4.69 0.92 5.48
N THR A 58 -4.08 -0.24 5.73
CA THR A 58 -3.53 -0.63 7.05
C THR A 58 -2.52 0.39 7.59
N ASN A 59 -1.73 1.00 6.71
CA ASN A 59 -0.68 1.96 7.06
C ASN A 59 -1.04 3.41 6.66
N VAL A 60 -2.31 3.68 6.37
CA VAL A 60 -2.77 5.02 5.96
C VAL A 60 -3.69 5.55 7.04
N SER A 61 -3.33 6.67 7.65
CA SER A 61 -4.18 7.34 8.63
C SER A 61 -5.28 8.12 7.93
N ALA A 62 -6.53 7.89 8.31
CA ALA A 62 -7.64 8.73 7.89
C ALA A 62 -7.52 10.14 8.48
N PHE A 63 -8.00 11.15 7.75
CA PHE A 63 -8.15 12.51 8.24
C PHE A 63 -9.47 12.60 9.04
N GLY A 64 -9.52 11.91 10.19
CA GLY A 64 -10.72 11.78 11.01
C GLY A 64 -11.58 10.59 10.56
N LYS A 65 -12.73 10.86 9.91
CA LYS A 65 -13.67 9.82 9.46
C LYS A 65 -13.55 9.47 7.97
N SER A 66 -12.64 10.13 7.25
CA SER A 66 -12.51 10.04 5.80
C SER A 66 -11.03 10.07 5.38
N TYR A 67 -10.70 9.39 4.29
CA TYR A 67 -9.37 9.44 3.69
C TYR A 67 -9.22 10.59 2.69
N VAL A 68 -10.30 10.89 1.95
CA VAL A 68 -10.37 12.05 1.06
C VAL A 68 -11.29 13.07 1.74
N THR A 69 -10.76 14.24 2.08
CA THR A 69 -11.52 15.28 2.81
C THR A 69 -12.21 16.27 1.88
N LYS A 70 -11.75 16.37 0.63
CA LYS A 70 -12.36 17.22 -0.39
C LYS A 70 -13.51 16.49 -1.10
N ASP A 71 -14.41 17.26 -1.69
CA ASP A 71 -15.46 16.72 -2.55
C ASP A 71 -14.84 15.98 -3.74
N PHE A 72 -14.94 14.65 -3.72
CA PHE A 72 -14.45 13.80 -4.79
C PHE A 72 -15.54 13.64 -5.86
N LYS A 73 -15.24 14.08 -7.09
CA LYS A 73 -16.12 13.94 -8.27
C LYS A 73 -15.45 13.16 -9.41
N GLY A 74 -14.25 12.66 -9.16
CA GLY A 74 -13.47 11.85 -10.09
C GLY A 74 -14.06 10.46 -10.29
N LYS A 75 -13.42 9.69 -11.16
CA LYS A 75 -13.81 8.29 -11.42
C LYS A 75 -12.76 7.37 -10.83
N LEU A 76 -13.22 6.31 -10.17
CA LEU A 76 -12.36 5.23 -9.72
C LEU A 76 -12.66 4.00 -10.57
N LEU A 77 -11.68 3.56 -11.35
CA LEU A 77 -11.75 2.45 -12.29
C LEU A 77 -10.84 1.31 -11.82
N SER A 78 -11.13 0.09 -12.24
CA SER A 78 -10.18 -1.01 -12.16
C SER A 78 -9.38 -1.08 -13.47
N ASP A 79 -8.08 -1.34 -13.40
CA ASP A 79 -7.25 -1.63 -14.59
C ASP A 79 -7.45 -3.09 -15.07
N GLY A 80 -8.24 -3.89 -14.33
CA GLY A 80 -8.58 -5.26 -14.69
C GLY A 80 -9.69 -5.35 -15.74
N ASP A 81 -9.36 -5.87 -16.93
CA ASP A 81 -10.31 -6.28 -17.97
C ASP A 81 -11.06 -7.59 -17.63
N ASN A 82 -10.85 -8.19 -16.45
CA ASN A 82 -11.34 -9.53 -16.16
C ASN A 82 -12.05 -9.60 -14.81
N HIS A 83 -13.38 -9.74 -14.87
CA HIS A 83 -14.21 -10.23 -13.78
C HIS A 83 -14.89 -11.53 -14.20
#